data_AF-A0A1K1LD52-F1
#
_entry.id   AF-A0A1K1LD52-F1
#
_cell.length_a   1.000
_cell.length_b   1.000
_cell.length_c   1.000
_cell.angle_alpha   90.00
_cell.angle_beta   90.00
_cell.angle_gamma   90.00
#
_symmetry.space_group_name_H-M   'P 1'
#
loop_
_entity.id
_entity.type
_entity.pdbx_description
1 polymer ?
#
loop_
_entity_poly.entity_id
_entity_poly.type
_entity_poly.pdbx_seq_one_letter_code
_entity_poly.pdbx_strand_id
1 'polypeptide(L)'
;MSQIQTAVKKPQTIGQLLEAQMSAIAMVVAGSTPRERMKRAEKFARICLTAVRNTPHLSECSMPSLAAAIMTSAQLDLEPNTPQGLAYLIPYKGKKGYEAQFQIGYKGLLQLAYRSGMVQSINADIVYRAEIEAGLFSYAKGACPNIIHETDLLGDYRKGEIVAAYAACTLKGGQTIMRVIDRQDVERAQKTSASFKAARSCNKPDMSPWYTNPEAMWMKTAIKRLAAWMPQVEILSMAVEEDSKADREALAASAKSETEAINDALAATAVVPLPQAQEEDDNDAIETSAAPSPQPQETAPERKPRMTQEELDALRQQALNAVLERGYDRGKAEWLAGRSMDAWTATDCKRVLREAQKLHLQEPPAPDSTQAGSADTAPEPEQAFVPPYQTFTCPHNGAQVTEDDCYDCKHRTGCPAHDDAPAADA
;
A
#
# COMPACT_ATOMS: atom_id res chain seq x y z
N MET A 1 4.45 -59.76 -15.71
CA MET A 1 4.40 -59.20 -14.36
C MET A 1 3.66 -57.88 -14.42
N SER A 2 2.36 -57.89 -14.08
CA SER A 2 1.52 -56.69 -14.08
C SER A 2 1.93 -55.82 -12.88
N GLN A 3 2.39 -54.60 -13.14
CA GLN A 3 2.75 -53.65 -12.09
C GLN A 3 1.47 -53.20 -11.38
N ILE A 4 1.30 -53.64 -10.13
CA ILE A 4 0.27 -53.14 -9.23
C ILE A 4 0.63 -51.69 -8.92
N GLN A 5 -0.03 -50.75 -9.59
CA GLN A 5 -0.05 -49.35 -9.15
C GLN A 5 -0.79 -49.30 -7.81
N THR A 6 -0.04 -49.16 -6.72
CA THR A 6 -0.58 -48.90 -5.39
C THR A 6 -1.29 -47.55 -5.41
N ALA A 7 -2.62 -47.57 -5.25
CA ALA A 7 -3.43 -46.36 -5.15
C ALA A 7 -2.94 -45.50 -3.97
N VAL A 8 -2.41 -44.32 -4.26
CA VAL A 8 -1.98 -43.34 -3.25
C VAL A 8 -3.23 -42.87 -2.49
N LYS A 9 -3.43 -43.36 -1.27
CA LYS A 9 -4.50 -42.91 -0.39
C LYS A 9 -4.31 -41.41 -0.11
N LYS A 10 -5.34 -40.59 -0.36
CA LYS A 10 -5.33 -39.18 0.05
C LYS A 10 -5.12 -39.11 1.58
N PRO A 11 -4.18 -38.29 2.07
CA PRO A 11 -3.93 -38.19 3.51
C PRO A 11 -5.21 -37.69 4.20
N GLN A 12 -5.67 -38.44 5.20
CA GLN A 12 -6.92 -38.12 5.91
C GLN A 12 -6.69 -37.23 7.13
N THR A 13 -5.45 -37.14 7.62
CA THR A 13 -5.07 -36.28 8.75
C THR A 13 -3.86 -35.41 8.41
N ILE A 14 -3.70 -34.30 9.13
CA ILE A 14 -2.55 -33.39 8.99
C ILE A 14 -1.23 -34.12 9.34
N GLY A 15 -1.25 -35.05 10.29
CA GLY A 15 -0.09 -35.89 10.60
C GLY A 15 0.32 -36.76 9.41
N GLN A 16 -0.63 -37.46 8.80
CA GLN A 16 -0.39 -38.27 7.60
C GLN A 16 0.07 -37.42 6.41
N LEU A 17 -0.41 -36.18 6.29
CA LEU A 17 0.04 -35.23 5.27
C LEU A 17 1.54 -34.92 5.44
N LEU A 18 1.95 -34.57 6.67
CA LEU A 18 3.34 -34.26 6.99
C LEU A 18 4.27 -35.47 6.79
N GLU A 19 3.83 -36.66 7.19
CA GLU A 19 4.56 -37.90 6.96
C GLU A 19 4.72 -38.19 5.46
N ALA A 20 3.65 -38.03 4.67
CA ALA A 20 3.71 -38.22 3.23
C ALA A 20 4.62 -37.21 2.52
N GLN A 21 4.76 -35.99 3.06
CA GLN A 21 5.61 -34.95 2.50
C GLN A 21 7.03 -34.93 3.05
N MET A 22 7.35 -35.75 4.05
CA MET A 22 8.63 -35.68 4.77
C MET A 22 9.84 -35.78 3.84
N SER A 23 9.78 -36.67 2.85
CA SER A 23 10.85 -36.84 1.85
C SER A 23 11.00 -35.62 0.96
N ALA A 24 9.90 -35.01 0.53
CA ALA A 24 9.90 -33.78 -0.28
C ALA A 24 10.43 -32.59 0.53
N ILE A 25 10.02 -32.46 1.80
CA ILE A 25 10.55 -31.44 2.72
C ILE A 25 12.06 -31.62 2.90
N ALA A 26 12.53 -32.85 3.12
CA ALA A 26 13.96 -33.15 3.27
C ALA A 26 14.79 -32.87 2.00
N MET A 27 14.18 -32.78 0.82
CA MET A 27 14.89 -32.40 -0.40
C MET A 27 15.12 -30.90 -0.52
N VAL A 28 14.26 -30.07 0.07
CA VAL A 28 14.31 -28.61 -0.07
C VAL A 28 14.89 -27.90 1.15
N VAL A 29 14.86 -28.53 2.32
CA VAL A 29 15.44 -27.97 3.55
C VAL A 29 16.96 -28.00 3.47
N ALA A 30 17.61 -26.95 3.97
CA ALA A 30 19.06 -26.84 3.97
C ALA A 30 19.72 -27.99 4.77
N GLY A 31 20.87 -28.47 4.30
CA GLY A 31 21.65 -29.47 5.00
C GLY A 31 22.64 -30.18 4.08
N SER A 32 23.86 -30.40 4.59
CA SER A 32 24.98 -30.89 3.80
C SER A 32 24.85 -32.38 3.50
N THR A 33 24.21 -33.15 4.38
CA THR A 33 24.03 -34.60 4.22
C THR A 33 22.56 -35.01 4.17
N PRO A 34 22.21 -36.12 3.49
CA PRO A 34 20.84 -36.62 3.46
C PRO A 34 20.26 -36.88 4.86
N ARG A 35 21.07 -37.42 5.77
CA ARG A 35 20.67 -37.69 7.16
C ARG A 35 20.37 -36.42 7.94
N GLU A 36 21.15 -35.37 7.73
CA GLU A 36 20.93 -34.06 8.35
C GLU A 36 19.63 -33.42 7.83
N ARG A 37 19.43 -33.42 6.50
CA ARG A 37 18.20 -32.88 5.92
C ARG A 37 16.96 -33.61 6.42
N MET A 38 17.01 -34.93 6.55
CA MET A 38 15.91 -35.72 7.12
C MET A 38 15.60 -35.31 8.57
N LYS A 39 16.63 -35.20 9.43
CA LYS A 39 16.44 -34.73 10.81
C LYS A 39 15.85 -33.32 10.89
N ARG A 40 16.28 -32.42 10.00
CA ARG A 40 15.74 -31.06 9.92
C ARG A 40 14.29 -31.06 9.43
N ALA A 41 13.95 -31.89 8.45
CA ALA A 41 12.58 -32.08 7.98
C ALA A 41 11.66 -32.61 9.10
N GLU A 42 12.12 -33.59 9.88
CA GLU A 42 11.38 -34.10 11.05
C GLU A 42 11.13 -32.99 12.08
N LYS A 43 12.16 -32.20 12.41
CA LYS A 43 12.02 -31.04 13.31
C LYS A 43 11.01 -30.04 12.75
N PHE A 44 11.12 -29.71 11.47
CA PHE A 44 10.27 -28.77 10.77
C PHE A 44 8.80 -29.23 10.76
N ALA A 45 8.54 -30.50 10.47
CA ALA A 45 7.20 -31.09 10.51
C ALA A 45 6.55 -30.96 11.90
N ARG A 46 7.31 -31.19 12.99
CA ARG A 46 6.80 -30.98 14.35
C ARG A 46 6.44 -29.51 14.61
N ILE A 47 7.23 -28.57 14.09
CA ILE A 47 6.94 -27.13 14.21
C ILE A 47 5.65 -26.80 13.46
N CYS A 48 5.47 -27.30 12.23
CA CYS A 48 4.23 -27.13 11.49
C CYS A 48 3.02 -27.71 12.23
N LEU A 49 3.16 -28.90 12.84
CA LEU A 49 2.08 -29.50 13.63
C LEU A 49 1.71 -28.64 14.85
N THR A 50 2.70 -28.07 15.54
CA THR A 50 2.48 -27.12 16.63
C THR A 50 1.80 -25.85 16.12
N ALA A 51 2.22 -25.32 14.96
CA ALA A 51 1.60 -24.15 14.35
C ALA A 51 0.10 -24.39 14.06
N VAL A 52 -0.26 -25.56 13.52
CA VAL A 52 -1.65 -25.93 13.25
C VAL A 52 -2.48 -26.06 14.53
N ARG A 53 -1.91 -26.56 15.61
CA ARG A 53 -2.61 -26.67 16.92
C ARG A 53 -2.84 -25.32 17.59
N ASN A 54 -1.90 -24.39 17.44
CA ASN A 54 -1.92 -23.12 18.16
C ASN A 54 -2.58 -21.98 17.36
N THR A 55 -2.86 -22.19 16.07
CA THR A 55 -3.45 -21.17 15.19
C THR A 55 -4.92 -21.53 14.93
N PRO A 56 -5.88 -20.73 15.42
CA PRO A 56 -7.31 -20.97 15.19
C PRO A 56 -7.63 -21.12 13.70
N HIS A 57 -8.54 -22.03 13.36
CA HIS A 57 -8.98 -22.36 11.98
C HIS A 57 -7.91 -22.93 11.04
N LEU A 58 -6.64 -23.01 11.42
CA LEU A 58 -5.61 -23.58 10.55
C LEU A 58 -5.79 -25.09 10.34
N SER A 59 -6.40 -25.79 11.31
CA SER A 59 -6.80 -27.20 11.19
C SER A 59 -8.03 -27.41 10.29
N GLU A 60 -8.80 -26.37 10.02
CA GLU A 60 -9.99 -26.39 9.14
C GLU A 60 -9.63 -26.06 7.68
N CYS A 61 -8.37 -25.68 7.42
CA CYS A 61 -7.90 -25.39 6.09
C CYS A 61 -7.90 -26.63 5.19
N SER A 62 -8.08 -26.42 3.88
CA SER A 62 -7.96 -27.52 2.92
C SER A 62 -6.57 -28.15 2.96
N MET A 63 -6.51 -29.49 2.93
CA MET A 63 -5.22 -30.22 2.94
C MET A 63 -4.29 -29.77 1.80
N PRO A 64 -4.77 -29.50 0.56
CA PRO A 64 -3.92 -28.99 -0.51
C PRO A 64 -3.31 -27.61 -0.25
N SER A 65 -4.05 -26.66 0.33
CA SER A 65 -3.48 -25.33 0.61
C SER A 65 -2.50 -25.37 1.77
N LEU A 66 -2.81 -26.14 2.82
CA LEU A 66 -1.89 -26.35 3.95
C LEU A 66 -0.58 -26.99 3.49
N ALA A 67 -0.66 -28.04 2.65
CA ALA A 67 0.48 -28.67 2.00
C ALA A 67 1.34 -27.66 1.22
N ALA A 68 0.72 -26.87 0.35
CA ALA A 68 1.43 -25.90 -0.47
C ALA A 68 2.15 -24.87 0.41
N ALA A 69 1.46 -24.31 1.41
CA ALA A 69 2.02 -23.29 2.30
C ALA A 69 3.19 -23.83 3.15
N ILE A 70 3.09 -25.08 3.64
CA ILE A 70 4.17 -25.75 4.37
C ILE A 70 5.38 -25.99 3.46
N MET A 71 5.17 -26.43 2.22
CA MET A 71 6.26 -26.64 1.27
C MET A 71 6.97 -25.34 0.90
N THR A 72 6.24 -24.24 0.69
CA THR A 72 6.85 -22.93 0.45
C THR A 72 7.71 -22.48 1.64
N SER A 73 7.21 -22.66 2.86
CA SER A 73 7.96 -22.37 4.09
C SER A 73 9.24 -23.22 4.19
N ALA A 74 9.16 -24.50 3.80
CA ALA A 74 10.30 -25.42 3.79
C ALA A 74 11.35 -25.05 2.74
N GLN A 75 10.93 -24.65 1.53
CA GLN A 75 11.81 -24.20 0.46
C GLN A 75 12.62 -22.96 0.86
N LEU A 76 12.01 -22.04 1.61
CA LEU A 76 12.69 -20.87 2.16
C LEU A 76 13.53 -21.19 3.41
N ASP A 77 13.43 -22.41 3.95
CA ASP A 77 14.04 -22.83 5.21
C ASP A 77 13.70 -21.87 6.36
N LEU A 78 12.42 -21.46 6.42
CA LEU A 78 11.87 -20.58 7.45
C LEU A 78 10.83 -21.33 8.28
N GLU A 79 11.02 -21.35 9.61
CA GLU A 79 10.10 -22.02 10.54
C GLU A 79 8.82 -21.18 10.75
N PRO A 80 7.61 -21.72 10.45
CA PRO A 80 6.38 -20.95 10.52
C PRO A 80 5.82 -20.83 11.95
N ASN A 81 5.16 -19.70 12.23
CA ASN A 81 4.40 -19.41 13.46
C ASN A 81 5.21 -19.60 14.75
N THR A 82 6.53 -19.44 14.67
CA THR A 82 7.42 -19.42 15.83
C THR A 82 7.51 -18.01 16.42
N PRO A 83 7.91 -17.86 17.70
CA PRO A 83 8.15 -16.55 18.30
C PRO A 83 9.21 -15.69 17.56
N GLN A 84 10.05 -16.32 16.72
CA GLN A 84 11.03 -15.61 15.91
C GLN A 84 10.38 -14.75 14.83
N GLY A 85 9.15 -15.08 14.39
CA GLY A 85 8.41 -14.29 13.41
C GLY A 85 9.04 -14.30 12.01
N LEU A 86 9.65 -15.42 11.61
CA LEU A 86 10.28 -15.57 10.30
C LEU A 86 9.27 -15.78 9.18
N ALA A 87 8.26 -16.60 9.43
CA ALA A 87 7.20 -16.93 8.49
C ALA A 87 5.90 -17.24 9.23
N TYR A 88 4.79 -17.17 8.50
CA TYR A 88 3.45 -17.37 9.02
C TYR A 88 2.61 -18.22 8.07
N LEU A 89 1.91 -19.21 8.62
CA LEU A 89 0.81 -19.92 8.01
C LEU A 89 -0.47 -19.29 8.55
N ILE A 90 -1.23 -18.62 7.69
CA ILE A 90 -2.40 -17.84 8.06
C ILE A 90 -3.63 -18.43 7.37
N PRO A 91 -4.70 -18.77 8.11
CA PRO A 91 -5.94 -19.21 7.52
C PRO A 91 -6.71 -18.01 6.98
N TYR A 92 -7.11 -18.08 5.71
CA TYR A 92 -8.01 -17.14 5.07
C TYR A 92 -9.35 -17.81 4.82
N LYS A 93 -10.43 -17.12 5.19
CA LYS A 93 -11.78 -17.60 4.90
C LYS A 93 -12.09 -17.38 3.42
N GLY A 94 -12.15 -18.46 2.65
CA GLY A 94 -12.58 -18.49 1.26
C GLY A 94 -14.04 -18.91 1.11
N LYS A 95 -14.51 -19.01 -0.13
CA LYS A 95 -15.89 -19.44 -0.45
C LYS A 95 -16.17 -20.90 -0.10
N LYS A 96 -15.15 -21.76 -0.24
CA LYS A 96 -15.26 -23.22 -0.07
C LYS A 96 -14.79 -23.71 1.31
N GLY A 97 -14.52 -22.78 2.23
CA GLY A 97 -13.91 -23.06 3.53
C GLY A 97 -12.64 -22.24 3.76
N TYR A 98 -11.88 -22.61 4.78
CA TYR A 98 -10.59 -21.98 5.07
C TYR A 98 -9.51 -22.49 4.12
N GLU A 99 -8.64 -21.59 3.68
CA GLU A 99 -7.45 -21.90 2.90
C GLU A 99 -6.22 -21.38 3.64
N ALA A 100 -5.19 -22.21 3.76
CA ALA A 100 -3.94 -21.80 4.39
C ALA A 100 -3.09 -21.02 3.37
N GLN A 101 -2.59 -19.85 3.78
CA GLN A 101 -1.65 -19.06 2.99
C GLN A 101 -0.33 -18.94 3.73
N PHE A 102 0.76 -19.06 2.99
CA PHE A 102 2.08 -18.71 3.48
C PHE A 102 2.30 -17.21 3.38
N GLN A 103 2.84 -16.60 4.43
CA GLN A 103 3.31 -15.22 4.43
C GLN A 103 4.66 -15.14 5.09
N ILE A 104 5.57 -14.45 4.42
CA ILE A 104 6.89 -14.21 4.99
C ILE A 104 6.83 -13.07 6.02
N GLY A 105 7.49 -13.27 7.15
CA GLY A 105 7.72 -12.22 8.12
C GLY A 105 8.85 -11.29 7.67
N TYR A 106 8.83 -10.03 8.11
CA TYR A 106 9.91 -9.09 7.77
C TYR A 106 11.27 -9.59 8.29
N LYS A 107 11.31 -10.25 9.45
CA LYS A 107 12.52 -10.88 9.99
C LYS A 107 13.01 -12.03 9.11
N GLY A 108 12.08 -12.79 8.51
CA GLY A 108 12.40 -13.81 7.51
C GLY A 108 13.03 -13.19 6.27
N LEU A 109 12.46 -12.09 5.75
CA LEU A 109 13.04 -11.35 4.63
C LEU A 109 14.45 -10.84 4.95
N LEU A 110 14.66 -10.25 6.13
CA LEU A 110 15.99 -9.81 6.57
C LEU A 110 16.97 -10.98 6.64
N GLN A 111 16.57 -12.11 7.24
CA GLN A 111 17.40 -13.29 7.33
C GLN A 111 17.77 -13.85 5.95
N LEU A 112 16.83 -13.90 5.01
CA LEU A 112 17.10 -14.32 3.63
C LEU A 112 18.05 -13.33 2.93
N ALA A 113 17.87 -12.03 3.14
CA ALA A 113 18.75 -11.01 2.61
C ALA A 113 20.19 -11.17 3.14
N TYR A 114 20.39 -11.42 4.43
CA TYR A 114 21.72 -11.72 4.97
C TYR A 114 22.29 -13.05 4.46
N ARG A 115 21.45 -14.09 4.29
CA ARG A 115 21.85 -15.38 3.71
C ARG A 115 22.33 -15.28 2.26
N SER A 116 21.93 -14.24 1.52
CA SER A 116 22.46 -13.99 0.17
C SER A 116 23.97 -13.79 0.14
N GLY A 117 24.57 -13.39 1.27
CA GLY A 117 25.98 -13.04 1.35
C GLY A 117 26.36 -11.74 0.67
N MET A 118 25.43 -11.03 0.01
CA MET A 118 25.66 -9.75 -0.66
C MET A 118 25.42 -8.54 0.25
N VAL A 119 24.54 -8.70 1.23
CA VAL A 119 24.15 -7.65 2.18
C VAL A 119 25.16 -7.58 3.33
N GLN A 120 25.60 -6.37 3.65
CA GLN A 120 26.45 -6.06 4.80
C GLN A 120 25.61 -5.63 6.01
N SER A 121 24.69 -4.70 5.81
CA SER A 121 23.80 -4.18 6.87
C SER A 121 22.45 -3.76 6.31
N ILE A 122 21.42 -3.84 7.13
CA ILE A 122 20.08 -3.32 6.84
C ILE A 122 19.63 -2.51 8.05
N ASN A 123 19.29 -1.25 7.81
CA ASN A 123 18.76 -0.32 8.80
C ASN A 123 17.36 0.11 8.37
N ALA A 124 16.44 0.26 9.32
CA ALA A 124 15.12 0.81 9.07
C ALA A 124 14.70 1.63 10.27
N ASP A 125 14.05 2.75 10.02
CA ASP A 125 13.53 3.61 11.08
C ASP A 125 12.29 4.37 10.60
N ILE A 126 11.55 4.91 11.56
CA ILE A 126 10.41 5.78 11.35
C ILE A 126 10.80 7.24 11.53
N VAL A 127 10.02 8.13 10.93
CA VAL A 127 10.22 9.58 10.99
C VAL A 127 8.95 10.21 11.54
N TYR A 128 9.09 10.93 12.65
CA TYR A 128 8.03 11.70 13.26
C TYR A 128 7.97 13.11 12.66
N ARG A 129 6.79 13.71 12.68
CA ARG A 129 6.59 15.10 12.22
C ARG A 129 7.55 16.07 12.92
N ALA A 130 7.70 15.93 14.23
CA ALA A 130 8.54 16.81 15.03
C ALA A 130 10.04 16.70 14.70
N GLU A 131 10.53 15.54 14.22
CA GLU A 131 11.91 15.38 13.75
C GLU A 131 12.16 16.18 12.46
N ILE A 132 11.18 16.24 11.55
CA ILE A 132 11.27 17.05 10.34
C ILE A 132 11.24 18.54 10.68
N GLU A 133 10.33 18.95 11.56
CA GLU A 133 10.19 20.36 11.99
C GLU A 133 11.44 20.87 12.72
N ALA A 134 12.14 19.99 13.44
CA ALA A 134 13.40 20.29 14.10
C ALA A 134 14.62 20.22 13.15
N GLY A 135 14.44 19.85 11.87
CA GLY A 135 15.53 19.72 10.90
C GLY A 135 16.40 18.47 11.09
N LEU A 136 15.97 17.51 11.91
CA LEU A 136 16.71 16.27 12.22
C LEU A 136 16.60 15.22 11.11
N PHE A 137 15.68 15.41 10.17
CA PHE A 137 15.51 14.51 9.03
C PHE A 137 15.53 15.25 7.71
N SER A 138 16.38 14.80 6.79
CA SER A 138 16.38 15.25 5.39
C SER A 138 16.43 14.08 4.43
N TYR A 139 15.67 14.20 3.34
CA TYR A 139 15.62 13.20 2.28
C TYR A 139 15.75 13.86 0.92
N ALA A 140 16.84 13.56 0.22
CA ALA A 140 17.04 13.96 -1.16
C ALA A 140 16.55 12.84 -2.09
N LYS A 141 15.54 13.14 -2.91
CA LYS A 141 15.02 12.23 -3.95
C LYS A 141 15.66 12.58 -5.29
N GLY A 142 16.16 11.59 -6.02
CA GLY A 142 16.78 11.82 -7.33
C GLY A 142 17.65 10.64 -7.79
N ALA A 143 18.57 10.92 -8.71
CA ALA A 143 19.53 9.93 -9.21
C ALA A 143 20.45 9.39 -8.10
N CYS A 144 20.83 10.23 -7.15
CA CYS A 144 21.61 9.88 -5.97
C CYS A 144 20.77 10.14 -4.72
N PRO A 145 19.86 9.21 -4.35
CA PRO A 145 19.05 9.40 -3.16
C PRO A 145 19.95 9.38 -1.92
N ASN A 146 19.63 10.25 -0.96
CA ASN A 146 20.32 10.30 0.32
C ASN A 146 19.33 10.54 1.46
N ILE A 147 19.56 9.90 2.60
CA ILE A 147 18.79 10.08 3.82
C ILE A 147 19.77 10.48 4.92
N ILE A 148 19.52 11.63 5.53
CA ILE A 148 20.19 12.03 6.76
C ILE A 148 19.12 12.02 7.84
N HIS A 149 19.32 11.18 8.85
CA HIS A 149 18.42 11.09 9.99
C HIS A 149 19.26 11.14 11.26
N GLU A 150 19.22 12.29 11.90
CA GLU A 150 19.87 12.54 13.18
C GLU A 150 18.85 12.29 14.29
N THR A 151 19.35 11.91 15.47
CA THR A 151 18.49 11.67 16.62
C THR A 151 19.04 12.43 17.81
N ASP A 152 18.23 13.33 18.35
CA ASP A 152 18.47 13.89 19.67
C ASP A 152 17.96 12.91 20.72
N LEU A 153 18.88 12.28 21.45
CA LEU A 153 18.57 11.30 22.50
C LEU A 153 17.94 11.92 23.75
N LEU A 154 18.13 13.23 23.96
CA LEU A 154 17.59 13.97 25.10
C LEU A 154 16.28 14.69 24.76
N GLY A 155 16.08 15.01 23.49
CA GLY A 155 14.88 15.65 22.97
C GLY A 155 13.66 14.73 22.89
N ASP A 156 12.47 15.34 22.88
CA ASP A 156 11.19 14.63 22.86
C ASP A 156 10.53 14.63 21.46
N TYR A 157 11.35 14.49 20.42
CA TYR A 157 10.91 14.59 19.02
C TYR A 157 10.29 13.29 18.49
N ARG A 158 10.48 12.16 19.18
CA ARG A 158 9.95 10.84 18.80
C ARG A 158 8.57 10.56 19.39
N LYS A 159 7.71 11.58 19.40
CA LYS A 159 6.32 11.49 19.88
C LYS A 159 5.36 12.08 18.85
N GLY A 160 4.12 11.59 18.88
CA GLY A 160 3.04 12.09 18.04
C GLY A 160 2.95 11.40 16.69
N GLU A 161 2.74 12.19 15.63
CA GLU A 161 2.41 11.66 14.31
C GLU A 161 3.66 11.15 13.55
N ILE A 162 3.59 9.89 13.12
CA ILE A 162 4.54 9.31 12.16
C ILE A 162 4.17 9.77 10.75
N VAL A 163 5.13 10.35 10.03
CA VAL A 163 4.91 10.93 8.69
C VAL A 163 5.57 10.11 7.58
N ALA A 164 6.68 9.46 7.88
CA ALA A 164 7.41 8.61 6.93
C ALA A 164 8.08 7.43 7.67
N ALA A 165 8.50 6.44 6.90
CA ALA A 165 9.48 5.46 7.36
C ALA A 165 10.44 5.13 6.23
N TYR A 166 11.63 4.67 6.57
CA TYR A 166 12.61 4.28 5.57
C TYR A 166 13.30 2.97 5.93
N ALA A 167 13.84 2.33 4.91
CA ALA A 167 14.77 1.22 5.06
C ALA A 167 15.93 1.42 4.07
N ALA A 168 17.14 1.12 4.53
CA ALA A 168 18.37 1.18 3.77
C ALA A 168 19.16 -0.12 3.93
N CYS A 169 19.70 -0.63 2.83
CA CYS A 169 20.54 -1.81 2.77
C CYS A 169 21.90 -1.41 2.19
N THR A 170 22.97 -1.69 2.92
CA THR A 170 24.34 -1.52 2.44
C THR A 170 24.83 -2.87 1.94
N LEU A 171 25.24 -2.92 0.68
CA LEU A 171 25.86 -4.10 0.08
C LEU A 171 27.34 -4.17 0.47
N LYS A 172 27.95 -5.35 0.44
CA LYS A 172 29.38 -5.53 0.71
C LYS A 172 30.30 -4.74 -0.22
N GLY A 173 29.80 -4.31 -1.39
CA GLY A 173 30.50 -3.42 -2.31
C GLY A 173 30.42 -1.92 -1.95
N GLY A 174 29.80 -1.55 -0.82
CA GLY A 174 29.62 -0.17 -0.38
C GLY A 174 28.43 0.57 -0.99
N GLN A 175 27.76 -0.01 -1.99
CA GLN A 175 26.53 0.56 -2.55
C GLN A 175 25.39 0.47 -1.53
N THR A 176 24.71 1.59 -1.31
CA THR A 176 23.51 1.67 -0.46
C THR A 176 22.26 1.76 -1.31
N ILE A 177 21.30 0.86 -1.06
CA ILE A 177 19.97 0.89 -1.65
C ILE A 177 19.02 1.35 -0.56
N MET A 178 18.22 2.39 -0.83
CA MET A 178 17.33 2.97 0.17
C MET A 178 15.92 3.17 -0.38
N ARG A 179 14.92 3.04 0.50
CA ARG A 179 13.53 3.35 0.21
C ARG A 179 12.88 4.07 1.38
N VAL A 180 12.24 5.18 1.06
CA VAL A 180 11.35 5.93 1.95
C VAL A 180 9.93 5.64 1.52
N ILE A 181 9.05 5.41 2.48
CA ILE A 181 7.61 5.24 2.30
C ILE A 181 6.88 6.36 3.04
N ASP A 182 5.75 6.75 2.47
CA ASP A 182 4.85 7.73 3.08
C ASP A 182 3.64 7.05 3.73
N ARG A 183 2.76 7.87 4.32
CA ARG A 183 1.50 7.43 4.90
C ARG A 183 0.61 6.67 3.91
N GLN A 184 0.60 7.06 2.63
CA GLN A 184 -0.25 6.42 1.63
C GLN A 184 0.23 5.00 1.32
N ASP A 185 1.54 4.77 1.28
CA ASP A 185 2.13 3.44 1.15
C ASP A 185 1.72 2.51 2.30
N VAL A 186 1.74 3.04 3.52
CA VAL A 186 1.37 2.31 4.73
C VAL A 186 -0.13 2.01 4.75
N GLU A 187 -0.98 2.96 4.41
CA GLU A 187 -2.43 2.76 4.31
C GLU A 187 -2.78 1.71 3.25
N ARG A 188 -2.06 1.66 2.13
CA ARG A 188 -2.20 0.59 1.14
C ARG A 188 -1.88 -0.78 1.74
N ALA A 189 -0.76 -0.90 2.45
CA ALA A 189 -0.36 -2.15 3.11
C ALA A 189 -1.31 -2.56 4.24
N GLN A 190 -1.86 -1.59 4.98
CA GLN A 190 -2.84 -1.84 6.04
C GLN A 190 -4.11 -2.49 5.50
N LYS A 191 -4.63 -2.00 4.38
CA LYS A 191 -5.84 -2.51 3.71
C LYS A 191 -5.70 -3.96 3.24
N THR A 192 -4.50 -4.42 2.90
CA THR A 192 -4.28 -5.82 2.46
C THR A 192 -4.08 -6.79 3.62
N SER A 193 -3.69 -6.29 4.79
CA SER A 193 -3.31 -7.13 5.93
C SER A 193 -4.47 -7.93 6.54
N ALA A 194 -4.23 -9.22 6.82
CA ALA A 194 -5.21 -10.08 7.50
C ALA A 194 -5.55 -9.60 8.91
N SER A 195 -4.55 -9.13 9.67
CA SER A 195 -4.76 -8.68 11.05
C SER A 195 -5.67 -7.46 11.15
N PHE A 196 -5.59 -6.54 10.18
CA PHE A 196 -6.49 -5.38 10.13
C PHE A 196 -7.91 -5.81 9.72
N LYS A 197 -8.04 -6.70 8.72
CA LYS A 197 -9.34 -7.24 8.29
C LYS A 197 -10.04 -8.02 9.40
N ALA A 198 -9.32 -8.88 10.10
CA ALA A 198 -9.85 -9.66 11.22
C ALA A 198 -10.33 -8.74 12.36
N ALA A 199 -9.49 -7.78 12.75
CA ALA A 199 -9.84 -6.77 13.76
C ALA A 199 -11.12 -5.99 13.39
N ARG A 200 -11.24 -5.59 12.10
CA ARG A 200 -12.43 -4.92 11.58
C ARG A 200 -13.66 -5.83 11.61
N SER A 201 -13.53 -7.11 11.22
CA SER A 201 -14.66 -8.06 11.27
C SER A 201 -15.16 -8.33 12.69
N CYS A 202 -14.25 -8.28 13.68
CA CYS A 202 -14.60 -8.42 15.09
C CYS A 202 -15.02 -7.09 15.74
N ASN A 203 -15.15 -6.01 14.95
CA ASN A 203 -15.48 -4.65 15.39
C ASN A 203 -14.55 -4.13 16.51
N LYS A 204 -13.28 -4.53 16.47
CA LYS A 204 -12.23 -4.17 17.43
C LYS A 204 -10.95 -3.77 16.70
N PRO A 205 -10.93 -2.61 16.01
CA PRO A 205 -9.77 -2.16 15.25
C PRO A 205 -8.52 -2.02 16.14
N ASP A 206 -8.68 -1.56 17.37
CA ASP A 206 -7.59 -1.27 18.33
C ASP A 206 -6.76 -2.49 18.72
N MET A 207 -7.29 -3.71 18.53
CA MET A 207 -6.54 -4.95 18.76
C MET A 207 -5.55 -5.27 17.62
N SER A 208 -5.62 -4.55 16.49
CA SER A 208 -4.74 -4.80 15.35
C SER A 208 -3.31 -4.31 15.64
N PRO A 209 -2.27 -5.03 15.18
CA PRO A 209 -0.88 -4.59 15.27
C PRO A 209 -0.62 -3.19 14.71
N TRP A 210 -1.46 -2.72 13.79
CA TRP A 210 -1.39 -1.37 13.22
C TRP A 210 -1.71 -0.26 14.22
N TYR A 211 -2.42 -0.57 15.31
CA TYR A 211 -2.72 0.38 16.40
C TYR A 211 -1.91 0.09 17.65
N THR A 212 -1.68 -1.19 17.98
CA THR A 212 -0.89 -1.55 19.18
C THR A 212 0.61 -1.32 18.98
N ASN A 213 1.14 -1.54 17.78
CA ASN A 213 2.55 -1.39 17.43
C ASN A 213 2.71 -0.71 16.05
N PRO A 214 2.28 0.56 15.90
CA PRO A 214 2.30 1.26 14.62
C PRO A 214 3.72 1.35 14.04
N GLU A 215 4.71 1.70 14.86
CA GLU A 215 6.12 1.84 14.49
C GLU A 215 6.67 0.59 13.78
N ALA A 216 6.40 -0.58 14.36
CA ALA A 216 6.81 -1.85 13.79
C ALA A 216 6.12 -2.15 12.44
N MET A 217 4.87 -1.72 12.25
CA MET A 217 4.16 -1.90 10.98
C MET A 217 4.67 -0.97 9.88
N TRP A 218 5.04 0.27 10.22
CA TRP A 218 5.67 1.20 9.31
C TRP A 218 7.05 0.66 8.86
N MET A 219 7.91 0.28 9.80
CA MET A 219 9.22 -0.31 9.49
C MET A 219 9.10 -1.60 8.67
N LYS A 220 8.18 -2.50 9.02
CA LYS A 220 7.88 -3.71 8.24
C LYS A 220 7.57 -3.36 6.78
N THR A 221 6.74 -2.34 6.57
CA THR A 221 6.33 -1.93 5.23
C THR A 221 7.52 -1.37 4.45
N ALA A 222 8.38 -0.57 5.08
CA ALA A 222 9.58 -0.02 4.46
C ALA A 222 10.56 -1.13 4.05
N ILE A 223 10.79 -2.11 4.94
CA ILE A 223 11.67 -3.27 4.69
C ILE A 223 11.16 -4.11 3.51
N LYS A 224 9.85 -4.40 3.47
CA LYS A 224 9.24 -5.15 2.35
C LYS A 224 9.42 -4.42 1.02
N ARG A 225 9.20 -3.11 0.99
CA ARG A 225 9.41 -2.29 -0.22
C ARG A 225 10.87 -2.26 -0.64
N LEU A 226 11.80 -2.16 0.30
CA LEU A 226 13.23 -2.24 0.03
C LEU A 226 13.63 -3.59 -0.56
N ALA A 227 13.07 -4.69 -0.06
CA ALA A 227 13.41 -6.04 -0.50
C ALA A 227 13.18 -6.28 -1.99
N ALA A 228 12.19 -5.63 -2.59
CA ALA A 228 11.95 -5.68 -4.04
C ALA A 228 13.06 -5.03 -4.89
N TRP A 229 13.90 -4.18 -4.29
CA TRP A 229 15.00 -3.47 -4.96
C TRP A 229 16.39 -4.03 -4.63
N MET A 230 16.49 -4.94 -3.66
CA MET A 230 17.76 -5.57 -3.32
C MET A 230 18.23 -6.50 -4.45
N PRO A 231 19.53 -6.82 -4.53
CA PRO A 231 20.03 -7.85 -5.44
C PRO A 231 19.31 -9.18 -5.18
N GLN A 232 18.63 -9.71 -6.21
CA GLN A 232 17.83 -10.91 -6.07
C GLN A 232 18.70 -12.15 -6.32
N VAL A 233 19.06 -12.83 -5.23
CA VAL A 233 19.39 -14.26 -5.30
C VAL A 233 18.08 -15.05 -5.39
N GLU A 234 18.11 -16.24 -6.01
CA GLU A 234 16.92 -17.06 -6.27
C GLU A 234 16.00 -17.18 -5.06
N ILE A 235 16.56 -17.47 -3.87
CA ILE A 235 15.80 -17.62 -2.63
C ILE A 235 15.11 -16.32 -2.16
N LEU A 236 15.73 -15.16 -2.40
CA LEU A 236 15.16 -13.86 -2.05
C LEU A 236 14.08 -13.47 -3.07
N SER A 237 14.29 -13.77 -4.35
CA SER A 237 13.29 -13.56 -5.41
C SER A 237 12.03 -14.35 -5.12
N MET A 238 12.17 -15.65 -4.82
CA MET A 238 11.06 -16.51 -4.44
C MET A 238 10.28 -15.96 -3.26
N ALA A 239 10.98 -15.47 -2.23
CA ALA A 239 10.36 -14.90 -1.05
C ALA A 239 9.58 -13.61 -1.33
N VAL A 240 10.14 -12.71 -2.15
CA VAL A 240 9.49 -11.44 -2.53
C VAL A 240 8.27 -11.69 -3.43
N GLU A 241 8.38 -12.64 -4.35
CA GLU A 241 7.28 -13.04 -5.24
C GLU A 241 6.12 -13.66 -4.47
N GLU A 242 6.40 -14.56 -3.53
CA GLU A 242 5.37 -15.19 -2.71
C GLU A 242 4.69 -14.16 -1.79
N ASP A 243 5.45 -13.22 -1.22
CA ASP A 243 4.88 -12.12 -0.44
C ASP A 243 3.93 -11.24 -1.28
N SER A 244 4.37 -10.89 -2.50
CA SER A 244 3.58 -10.10 -3.44
C SER A 244 2.34 -10.86 -3.94
N LYS A 245 2.43 -12.19 -4.06
CA LYS A 245 1.30 -13.06 -4.40
C LYS A 245 0.29 -13.09 -3.26
N ALA A 246 0.72 -13.26 -2.02
CA ALA A 246 -0.17 -13.23 -0.86
C ALA A 246 -0.94 -11.90 -0.77
N ASP A 247 -0.27 -10.77 -1.01
CA ASP A 247 -0.93 -9.45 -1.04
C ASP A 247 -1.97 -9.34 -2.18
N ARG A 248 -1.64 -9.82 -3.39
CA ARG A 248 -2.57 -9.84 -4.53
C ARG A 248 -3.79 -10.71 -4.28
N GLU A 249 -3.60 -11.90 -3.70
CA GLU A 249 -4.69 -12.79 -3.33
C GLU A 249 -5.59 -12.16 -2.27
N ALA A 250 -5.00 -11.49 -1.27
CA ALA A 250 -5.75 -10.77 -0.24
C ALA A 250 -6.55 -9.58 -0.81
N LEU A 251 -6.00 -8.85 -1.79
CA LEU A 251 -6.70 -7.79 -2.53
C LEU A 251 -7.86 -8.35 -3.35
N ALA A 252 -7.62 -9.42 -4.12
CA ALA A 252 -8.63 -10.06 -4.94
C ALA A 252 -9.78 -10.63 -4.10
N ALA A 253 -9.48 -11.21 -2.94
CA ALA A 253 -10.50 -11.67 -2.00
C ALA A 253 -11.35 -10.52 -1.45
N SER A 254 -10.72 -9.37 -1.13
CA SER A 254 -11.44 -8.16 -0.66
C SER A 254 -12.37 -7.61 -1.73
N ALA A 255 -11.85 -7.43 -2.95
CA ALA A 255 -12.64 -6.89 -4.07
C ALA A 255 -13.86 -7.77 -4.37
N LYS A 256 -13.69 -9.10 -4.35
CA LYS A 256 -14.80 -10.05 -4.54
C LYS A 256 -15.85 -9.93 -3.43
N SER A 257 -15.44 -9.87 -2.17
CA SER A 257 -16.34 -9.69 -1.04
C SER A 257 -17.12 -8.37 -1.12
N GLU A 258 -16.50 -7.29 -1.57
CA GLU A 258 -17.15 -5.99 -1.75
C GLU A 258 -18.16 -6.01 -2.89
N THR A 259 -17.81 -6.61 -4.04
CA THR A 259 -18.76 -6.77 -5.16
C THR A 259 -19.95 -7.66 -4.80
N GLU A 260 -19.73 -8.69 -3.99
CA GLU A 260 -20.80 -9.58 -3.52
C GLU A 260 -21.72 -8.85 -2.53
N ALA A 261 -21.17 -8.10 -1.57
CA ALA A 261 -21.97 -7.29 -0.67
C ALA A 261 -22.81 -6.22 -1.41
N ILE A 262 -22.27 -5.64 -2.49
CA ILE A 262 -23.01 -4.71 -3.35
C ILE A 262 -24.12 -5.43 -4.12
N ASN A 263 -23.84 -6.62 -4.67
CA ASN A 263 -24.83 -7.41 -5.40
C ASN A 263 -25.95 -7.92 -4.48
N ASP A 264 -25.64 -8.33 -3.26
CA ASP A 264 -26.62 -8.76 -2.26
C ASP A 264 -27.49 -7.57 -1.81
N ALA A 265 -26.90 -6.38 -1.62
CA ALA A 265 -27.65 -5.17 -1.34
C ALA A 265 -28.57 -4.75 -2.51
N LEU A 266 -28.10 -4.90 -3.75
CA LEU A 266 -28.91 -4.67 -4.96
C LEU A 266 -30.06 -5.69 -5.08
N ALA A 267 -29.80 -6.97 -4.78
CA ALA A 267 -30.82 -8.02 -4.79
C ALA A 267 -31.87 -7.81 -3.68
N ALA A 268 -31.46 -7.37 -2.49
CA ALA A 268 -32.37 -7.04 -1.40
C ALA A 268 -33.25 -5.79 -1.68
N THR A 269 -32.80 -4.92 -2.58
CA THR A 269 -33.55 -3.71 -2.98
C THR A 269 -34.50 -3.99 -4.17
N ALA A 270 -34.32 -5.10 -4.88
CA ALA A 270 -35.17 -5.52 -6.00
C ALA A 270 -36.31 -6.42 -5.52
N VAL A 271 -37.20 -5.90 -4.69
CA VAL A 271 -38.53 -6.48 -4.46
C VAL A 271 -39.59 -5.42 -4.80
N VAL A 272 -39.94 -5.34 -6.08
CA VAL A 272 -41.20 -4.74 -6.53
C VAL A 272 -41.98 -5.87 -7.19
N PRO A 273 -43.11 -6.32 -6.62
CA PRO A 273 -43.97 -7.29 -7.29
C PRO A 273 -44.63 -6.62 -8.49
N LEU A 274 -44.52 -7.21 -9.68
CA LEU A 274 -45.39 -6.85 -10.81
C LEU A 274 -46.83 -7.24 -10.48
N PRO A 275 -47.85 -6.44 -10.85
CA PRO A 275 -49.25 -6.81 -10.63
C PRO A 275 -49.65 -7.93 -11.59
N GLN A 276 -50.30 -8.96 -11.05
CA GLN A 276 -50.88 -10.06 -11.80
C GLN A 276 -52.15 -9.58 -12.53
N ALA A 277 -52.23 -9.87 -13.84
CA ALA A 277 -53.46 -9.73 -14.62
C ALA A 277 -54.39 -10.93 -14.33
N GLN A 278 -55.68 -10.62 -14.23
CA GLN A 278 -56.76 -11.46 -13.75
C GLN A 278 -57.07 -12.64 -14.69
N GLU A 279 -57.38 -13.80 -14.10
CA GLU A 279 -58.01 -14.95 -14.74
C GLU A 279 -59.54 -14.78 -14.70
N GLU A 280 -60.22 -15.07 -15.81
CA GLU A 280 -61.64 -15.43 -15.83
C GLU A 280 -61.81 -16.80 -16.51
N ASP A 281 -62.73 -17.58 -15.92
CA ASP A 281 -63.14 -18.96 -16.19
C ASP A 281 -63.47 -19.29 -17.66
N ASP A 282 -63.18 -20.53 -18.09
CA ASP A 282 -64.24 -21.47 -18.47
C ASP A 282 -63.72 -22.90 -18.76
N ASN A 283 -64.68 -23.82 -18.79
CA ASN A 283 -64.67 -25.23 -18.38
C ASN A 283 -64.27 -26.28 -19.46
N ASP A 284 -64.13 -27.53 -19.00
CA ASP A 284 -64.26 -28.83 -19.68
C ASP A 284 -63.08 -29.50 -20.46
N ALA A 285 -62.57 -30.56 -19.82
CA ALA A 285 -62.49 -31.97 -20.25
C ALA A 285 -61.72 -32.43 -21.54
N ILE A 286 -61.02 -33.56 -21.33
CA ILE A 286 -60.67 -34.68 -22.25
C ILE A 286 -59.18 -34.88 -22.61
N GLU A 287 -58.77 -36.11 -22.29
CA GLU A 287 -57.63 -36.97 -22.64
C GLU A 287 -56.72 -36.72 -23.87
N THR A 288 -55.50 -37.26 -23.71
CA THR A 288 -54.61 -37.99 -24.67
C THR A 288 -53.48 -37.29 -25.46
N SER A 289 -52.26 -37.71 -25.06
CA SER A 289 -51.18 -38.29 -25.89
C SER A 289 -50.02 -37.42 -26.43
N ALA A 290 -48.83 -38.03 -26.29
CA ALA A 290 -47.65 -38.00 -27.15
C ALA A 290 -46.71 -36.76 -27.20
N ALA A 291 -45.43 -37.03 -26.90
CA ALA A 291 -44.25 -36.18 -27.18
C ALA A 291 -43.82 -36.27 -28.68
N PRO A 292 -42.72 -35.65 -29.20
CA PRO A 292 -41.74 -34.68 -28.63
C PRO A 292 -41.24 -33.52 -29.57
N SER A 293 -40.53 -32.51 -28.99
CA SER A 293 -39.47 -31.59 -29.56
C SER A 293 -39.85 -30.48 -30.58
N PRO A 294 -39.03 -29.41 -30.82
CA PRO A 294 -37.71 -29.01 -30.27
C PRO A 294 -37.60 -27.54 -29.74
N GLN A 295 -36.46 -27.19 -29.12
CA GLN A 295 -36.09 -25.90 -28.50
C GLN A 295 -35.92 -24.71 -29.48
N PRO A 296 -36.01 -23.45 -28.98
CA PRO A 296 -35.20 -22.35 -29.50
C PRO A 296 -34.37 -21.58 -28.45
N GLN A 297 -33.05 -21.59 -28.69
CA GLN A 297 -31.99 -20.58 -28.53
C GLN A 297 -32.13 -19.39 -27.54
N GLU A 298 -31.13 -19.29 -26.66
CA GLU A 298 -30.82 -18.14 -25.79
C GLU A 298 -30.50 -16.86 -26.58
N THR A 299 -31.12 -15.74 -26.17
CA THR A 299 -30.74 -14.38 -26.58
C THR A 299 -30.04 -13.66 -25.42
N ALA A 300 -28.98 -12.93 -25.74
CA ALA A 300 -28.15 -12.18 -24.79
C ALA A 300 -28.89 -10.96 -24.19
N PRO A 301 -28.60 -10.54 -22.93
CA PRO A 301 -29.36 -9.48 -22.27
C PRO A 301 -29.00 -8.08 -22.80
N GLU A 302 -30.06 -7.28 -23.02
CA GLU A 302 -30.02 -5.91 -23.54
C GLU A 302 -29.28 -4.93 -22.60
N ARG A 303 -28.49 -4.02 -23.19
CA ARG A 303 -27.81 -2.91 -22.49
C ARG A 303 -28.79 -1.75 -22.24
N LYS A 304 -28.80 -1.24 -21.00
CA LYS A 304 -29.56 -0.04 -20.59
C LYS A 304 -29.24 1.19 -21.47
N PRO A 305 -30.22 2.07 -21.74
CA PRO A 305 -30.03 3.24 -22.60
C PRO A 305 -28.99 4.22 -22.00
N ARG A 306 -28.13 4.77 -22.87
CA ARG A 306 -27.15 5.82 -22.50
C ARG A 306 -27.87 7.14 -22.27
N MET A 307 -27.51 7.82 -21.18
CA MET A 307 -27.95 9.18 -20.84
C MET A 307 -27.65 10.14 -22.01
N THR A 308 -28.59 11.03 -22.31
CA THR A 308 -28.45 12.01 -23.40
C THR A 308 -27.41 13.09 -23.05
N GLN A 309 -26.86 13.77 -24.06
CA GLN A 309 -25.83 14.78 -23.85
C GLN A 309 -26.37 16.00 -23.06
N GLU A 310 -27.62 16.39 -23.30
CA GLU A 310 -28.28 17.49 -22.59
C GLU A 310 -28.45 17.18 -21.09
N GLU A 311 -28.81 15.94 -20.74
CA GLU A 311 -28.89 15.49 -19.34
C GLU A 311 -27.51 15.50 -18.66
N LEU A 312 -26.44 15.19 -19.40
CA LEU A 312 -25.08 15.23 -18.86
C LEU A 312 -24.62 16.66 -18.57
N ASP A 313 -24.94 17.58 -19.46
CA ASP A 313 -24.57 19.00 -19.30
C ASP A 313 -25.38 19.65 -18.17
N ALA A 314 -26.66 19.31 -18.02
CA ALA A 314 -27.45 19.69 -16.85
C ALA A 314 -26.86 19.16 -15.54
N LEU A 315 -26.38 17.90 -15.53
CA LEU A 315 -25.76 17.29 -14.36
C LEU A 315 -24.40 17.94 -14.01
N ARG A 316 -23.64 18.39 -15.01
CA ARG A 316 -22.40 19.15 -14.79
C ARG A 316 -22.69 20.50 -14.14
N GLN A 317 -23.69 21.22 -14.64
CA GLN A 317 -24.11 22.50 -14.06
C GLN A 317 -24.62 22.33 -12.62
N GLN A 318 -25.41 21.28 -12.35
CA GLN A 318 -25.89 20.99 -11.00
C GLN A 318 -24.73 20.73 -10.02
N ALA A 319 -23.74 19.95 -10.44
CA ALA A 319 -22.57 19.65 -9.63
C ALA A 319 -21.69 20.89 -9.35
N LEU A 320 -21.57 21.80 -10.33
CA LEU A 320 -20.87 23.07 -10.15
C LEU A 320 -21.61 23.98 -9.15
N ASN A 321 -22.93 24.15 -9.33
CA ASN A 321 -23.74 25.00 -8.47
C ASN A 321 -23.70 24.52 -7.01
N ALA A 322 -23.69 23.21 -6.75
CA ALA A 322 -23.57 22.66 -5.40
C ALA A 322 -22.25 23.04 -4.70
N VAL A 323 -21.18 23.29 -5.45
CA VAL A 323 -19.89 23.76 -4.90
C VAL A 323 -19.91 25.29 -4.71
N LEU A 324 -20.51 26.02 -5.65
CA LEU A 324 -20.68 27.48 -5.57
C LEU A 324 -21.57 27.89 -4.38
N GLU A 325 -22.65 27.15 -4.13
CA GLU A 325 -23.53 27.35 -2.97
C GLU A 325 -22.79 27.17 -1.63
N ARG A 326 -21.65 26.48 -1.63
CA ARG A 326 -20.78 26.33 -0.47
C ARG A 326 -19.77 27.46 -0.29
N GLY A 327 -19.77 28.43 -1.20
CA GLY A 327 -18.86 29.59 -1.21
C GLY A 327 -17.51 29.32 -1.88
N TYR A 328 -17.36 28.20 -2.57
CA TYR A 328 -16.12 27.85 -3.27
C TYR A 328 -16.21 28.18 -4.77
N ASP A 329 -15.06 28.35 -5.42
CA ASP A 329 -14.97 28.70 -6.82
C ASP A 329 -15.03 27.49 -7.77
N ARG A 330 -15.07 27.78 -9.08
CA ARG A 330 -15.00 26.74 -10.13
C ARG A 330 -13.71 25.91 -10.04
N GLY A 331 -12.60 26.52 -9.60
CA GLY A 331 -11.32 25.83 -9.42
C GLY A 331 -11.42 24.68 -8.42
N LYS A 332 -12.12 24.89 -7.30
CA LYS A 332 -12.38 23.83 -6.32
C LYS A 332 -13.23 22.69 -6.90
N ALA A 333 -14.21 23.00 -7.73
CA ALA A 333 -15.07 21.99 -8.35
C ALA A 333 -14.28 21.10 -9.34
N GLU A 334 -13.42 21.69 -10.16
CA GLU A 334 -12.54 20.97 -11.09
C GLU A 334 -11.48 20.13 -10.35
N TRP A 335 -10.98 20.63 -9.22
CA TRP A 335 -10.09 19.88 -8.32
C TRP A 335 -10.78 18.63 -7.73
N LEU A 336 -12.03 18.73 -7.28
CA LEU A 336 -12.82 17.59 -6.79
C LEU A 336 -13.09 16.54 -7.88
N ALA A 337 -13.27 16.99 -9.12
CA ALA A 337 -13.42 16.12 -10.29
C ALA A 337 -12.08 15.59 -10.84
N GLY A 338 -10.95 16.19 -10.46
CA GLY A 338 -9.61 15.83 -10.92
C GLY A 338 -9.39 16.11 -12.42
N ARG A 339 -10.26 16.91 -13.04
CA ARG A 339 -10.28 17.23 -14.49
C ARG A 339 -11.15 18.47 -14.76
N SER A 340 -10.96 19.09 -15.92
CA SER A 340 -11.74 20.27 -16.35
C SER A 340 -13.22 19.92 -16.58
N MET A 341 -14.11 20.90 -16.38
CA MET A 341 -15.57 20.71 -16.41
C MET A 341 -16.07 20.10 -17.72
N ASP A 342 -15.46 20.46 -18.85
CA ASP A 342 -15.85 19.97 -20.19
C ASP A 342 -15.60 18.46 -20.36
N ALA A 343 -14.70 17.88 -19.56
CA ALA A 343 -14.36 16.46 -19.58
C ALA A 343 -15.12 15.62 -18.53
N TRP A 344 -16.09 16.19 -17.81
CA TRP A 344 -16.79 15.49 -16.73
C TRP A 344 -17.71 14.40 -17.26
N THR A 345 -17.58 13.20 -16.72
CA THR A 345 -18.55 12.11 -16.93
C THR A 345 -19.65 12.16 -15.88
N ALA A 346 -20.77 11.44 -16.10
CA ALA A 346 -21.85 11.36 -15.11
C ALA A 346 -21.37 10.86 -13.74
N THR A 347 -20.33 10.02 -13.72
CA THR A 347 -19.67 9.54 -12.50
C THR A 347 -18.91 10.63 -11.78
N ASP A 348 -18.24 11.51 -12.53
CA ASP A 348 -17.51 12.65 -11.96
C ASP A 348 -18.48 13.66 -11.35
N CYS A 349 -19.58 14.00 -12.03
CA CYS A 349 -20.60 14.90 -11.49
C CYS A 349 -21.20 14.37 -10.18
N LYS A 350 -21.51 13.07 -10.12
CA LYS A 350 -22.01 12.42 -8.89
C LYS A 350 -20.98 12.43 -7.76
N ARG A 351 -19.68 12.33 -8.08
CA ARG A 351 -18.60 12.44 -7.09
C ARG A 351 -18.50 13.86 -6.55
N VAL A 352 -18.50 14.87 -7.42
CA VAL A 352 -18.46 16.28 -7.03
C VAL A 352 -19.65 16.64 -6.15
N LEU A 353 -20.87 16.22 -6.50
CA LEU A 353 -22.07 16.42 -5.68
C LEU A 353 -21.93 15.84 -4.26
N ARG A 354 -21.38 14.63 -4.13
CA ARG A 354 -21.16 13.98 -2.83
C ARG A 354 -20.11 14.70 -1.99
N GLU A 355 -19.04 15.19 -2.61
CA GLU A 355 -17.99 15.91 -1.91
C GLU A 355 -18.44 17.34 -1.54
N ALA A 356 -19.23 18.00 -2.38
CA ALA A 356 -19.81 19.30 -2.11
C ALA A 356 -20.68 19.31 -0.84
N GLN A 357 -21.42 18.22 -0.57
CA GLN A 357 -22.21 18.05 0.66
C GLN A 357 -21.37 18.05 1.94
N LYS A 358 -20.08 17.69 1.83
CA LYS A 358 -19.15 17.64 2.98
C LYS A 358 -18.38 18.95 3.17
N LEU A 359 -18.50 19.90 2.26
CA LEU A 359 -17.82 21.20 2.38
C LEU A 359 -18.51 22.08 3.43
N HIS A 360 -17.70 22.69 4.29
CA HIS A 360 -18.16 23.73 5.20
C HIS A 360 -18.59 24.97 4.41
N LEU A 361 -19.75 25.54 4.77
CA LEU A 361 -20.27 26.76 4.19
C LEU A 361 -19.30 27.92 4.53
N GLN A 362 -18.72 28.57 3.52
CA GLN A 362 -17.95 29.79 3.75
C GLN A 362 -18.91 30.97 3.86
N GLU A 363 -18.89 31.68 4.99
CA GLU A 363 -19.59 32.95 5.10
C GLU A 363 -18.88 34.00 4.23
N PRO A 364 -19.62 34.84 3.49
CA PRO A 364 -19.01 35.91 2.72
C PRO A 364 -18.27 36.85 3.67
N PRO A 365 -17.09 37.37 3.29
CA PRO A 365 -16.37 38.32 4.12
C PRO A 365 -17.25 39.55 4.38
N ALA A 366 -17.31 39.98 5.64
CA ALA A 366 -18.06 41.16 6.05
C ALA A 366 -17.58 42.39 5.26
N PRO A 367 -18.50 43.30 4.85
CA PRO A 367 -18.10 44.54 4.20
C PRO A 367 -17.31 45.40 5.18
N ASP A 368 -16.07 45.68 4.80
CA ASP A 368 -15.10 46.48 5.53
C ASP A 368 -15.68 47.89 5.75
N SER A 369 -16.07 48.20 6.98
CA SER A 369 -16.59 49.51 7.36
C SER A 369 -15.55 50.23 8.21
N THR A 370 -14.53 50.77 7.56
CA THR A 370 -13.70 51.82 8.15
C THR A 370 -13.26 52.86 7.12
N GLN A 371 -14.13 53.85 6.90
CA GLN A 371 -13.72 55.19 6.47
C GLN A 371 -14.01 56.16 7.62
N ALA A 372 -12.97 56.60 8.33
CA ALA A 372 -12.83 57.94 8.91
C ALA A 372 -11.50 58.03 9.66
N GLY A 373 -10.61 58.91 9.21
CA GLY A 373 -9.39 59.24 9.96
C GLY A 373 -8.23 59.73 9.11
N SER A 374 -8.42 60.84 8.39
CA SER A 374 -7.31 61.66 7.90
C SER A 374 -6.59 62.31 9.08
N ALA A 375 -5.32 61.97 9.30
CA ALA A 375 -4.36 62.83 9.99
C ALA A 375 -2.92 62.40 9.64
N ASP A 376 -2.21 63.31 9.00
CA ASP A 376 -0.75 63.44 8.84
C ASP A 376 0.14 62.30 9.36
N THR A 377 0.79 61.58 8.44
CA THR A 377 2.16 61.07 8.65
C THR A 377 2.89 61.04 7.30
N ALA A 378 4.09 61.59 7.30
CA ALA A 378 5.02 61.72 6.17
C ALA A 378 5.37 60.36 5.53
N PRO A 379 5.79 60.32 4.25
CA PRO A 379 6.13 59.05 3.59
C PRO A 379 7.42 58.48 4.16
N GLU A 380 7.34 57.31 4.80
CA GLU A 380 8.50 56.44 5.03
C GLU A 380 8.83 55.70 3.73
N PRO A 381 10.13 55.51 3.40
CA PRO A 381 10.56 55.04 2.09
C PRO A 381 10.35 53.54 1.91
N GLU A 382 10.20 53.15 0.65
CA GLU A 382 10.20 51.76 0.18
C GLU A 382 11.34 50.97 0.83
N GLN A 383 11.00 49.94 1.60
CA GLN A 383 11.98 49.00 2.12
C GLN A 383 12.51 48.15 0.96
N ALA A 384 13.65 48.59 0.43
CA ALA A 384 14.47 47.81 -0.47
C ALA A 384 14.91 46.52 0.26
N PHE A 385 14.62 45.38 -0.38
CA PHE A 385 15.17 44.08 -0.03
C PHE A 385 16.71 44.15 -0.06
N VAL A 386 17.37 44.04 1.10
CA VAL A 386 18.83 43.92 1.20
C VAL A 386 19.17 42.44 1.37
N PRO A 387 19.74 41.75 0.35
CA PRO A 387 20.25 40.40 0.51
C PRO A 387 21.46 40.39 1.47
N PRO A 388 21.71 39.28 2.20
CA PRO A 388 22.69 39.25 3.30
C PRO A 388 24.16 39.24 2.86
N TYR A 389 24.45 39.50 1.58
CA TYR A 389 25.80 39.41 1.02
C TYR A 389 26.24 40.78 0.50
N GLN A 390 27.45 41.21 0.89
CA GLN A 390 28.06 42.43 0.36
C GLN A 390 28.26 42.28 -1.15
N THR A 391 27.61 43.14 -1.95
CA THR A 391 27.84 43.23 -3.39
C THR A 391 28.92 44.26 -3.66
N PHE A 392 29.79 43.98 -4.63
CA PHE A 392 30.84 44.89 -5.08
C PHE A 392 30.80 45.08 -6.60
N THR A 393 31.32 46.21 -7.08
CA THR A 393 31.34 46.53 -8.51
C THR A 393 32.55 45.88 -9.17
N CYS A 394 32.30 45.01 -10.15
CA CYS A 394 33.36 44.35 -10.90
C CYS A 394 34.18 45.36 -11.72
N PRO A 395 35.51 45.43 -11.58
CA PRO A 395 36.35 46.38 -12.32
C PRO A 395 36.44 46.08 -13.83
N HIS A 396 36.07 44.88 -14.28
CA HIS A 396 36.13 44.48 -15.69
C HIS A 396 34.87 44.80 -16.49
N ASN A 397 33.68 44.74 -15.89
CA ASN A 397 32.41 44.93 -16.61
C ASN A 397 31.41 45.88 -15.93
N GLY A 398 31.74 46.41 -14.74
CA GLY A 398 30.89 47.35 -14.01
C GLY A 398 29.62 46.76 -13.40
N ALA A 399 29.42 45.44 -13.44
CA ALA A 399 28.25 44.79 -12.85
C ALA A 399 28.38 44.69 -11.32
N GLN A 400 27.26 44.71 -10.61
CA GLN A 400 27.20 44.34 -9.19
C GLN A 400 27.26 42.82 -9.07
N VAL A 401 28.27 42.31 -8.36
CA VAL A 401 28.52 40.88 -8.18
C VAL A 401 28.68 40.54 -6.70
N THR A 402 28.38 39.31 -6.33
CA THR A 402 28.60 38.79 -4.97
C THR A 402 29.97 38.12 -4.83
N GLU A 403 30.38 37.83 -3.60
CA GLU A 403 31.66 37.15 -3.31
C GLU A 403 31.78 35.78 -4.00
N ASP A 404 30.69 35.00 -4.01
CA ASP A 404 30.63 33.69 -4.67
C ASP A 404 30.76 33.79 -6.19
N ASP A 405 30.19 34.83 -6.81
CA ASP A 405 30.31 35.05 -8.27
C ASP A 405 31.76 35.35 -8.69
N CYS A 406 32.60 35.81 -7.77
CA CYS A 406 33.99 36.16 -8.04
C CYS A 406 34.92 34.94 -7.95
N TYR A 407 34.62 33.95 -7.10
CA TYR A 407 35.47 32.78 -6.85
C TYR A 407 35.64 31.87 -8.09
N ASP A 408 34.62 31.83 -8.95
CA ASP A 408 34.60 31.05 -10.18
C ASP A 408 34.97 31.84 -11.45
N CYS A 409 35.41 33.11 -11.30
CA CYS A 409 35.77 33.94 -12.44
C CYS A 409 37.15 33.56 -13.03
N LYS A 410 37.22 33.46 -14.36
CA LYS A 410 38.48 33.19 -15.11
C LYS A 410 39.48 34.36 -15.10
N HIS A 411 39.05 35.57 -14.73
CA HIS A 411 39.88 36.77 -14.68
C HIS A 411 40.30 37.02 -13.23
N ARG A 412 41.33 36.29 -12.78
CA ARG A 412 41.78 36.28 -11.36
C ARG A 412 42.72 37.43 -10.96
N THR A 413 43.20 38.23 -11.91
CA THR A 413 44.20 39.28 -11.65
C THR A 413 43.53 40.64 -11.48
N GLY A 414 43.65 41.25 -10.30
CA GLY A 414 43.22 42.63 -10.02
C GLY A 414 41.85 42.78 -9.32
N CYS A 415 41.32 41.71 -8.72
CA CYS A 415 40.09 41.76 -7.93
C CYS A 415 40.38 41.79 -6.42
N PRO A 416 39.83 42.77 -5.67
CA PRO A 416 40.15 42.96 -4.25
C PRO A 416 39.77 41.76 -3.36
N ALA A 417 38.72 41.01 -3.71
CA ALA A 417 38.32 39.81 -2.97
C ALA A 417 39.35 38.65 -3.06
N HIS A 418 40.27 38.68 -4.04
CA HIS A 418 41.28 37.64 -4.22
C HIS A 418 42.63 37.99 -3.56
N ASP A 419 42.90 39.28 -3.35
CA ASP A 419 44.16 39.78 -2.74
C ASP A 419 44.14 39.70 -1.21
N ASP A 420 42.95 39.69 -0.58
CA ASP A 420 42.75 39.56 0.88
C ASP A 420 42.48 38.11 1.35
N ALA A 421 42.47 37.13 0.44
CA ALA A 421 42.27 35.72 0.81
C ALA A 421 43.54 35.15 1.48
N PRO A 422 43.44 34.52 2.68
CA PRO A 422 44.61 33.90 3.31
C PRO A 422 45.17 32.81 2.38
N ALA A 423 46.50 32.78 2.24
CA ALA A 423 47.20 31.74 1.49
C ALA A 423 46.80 30.37 2.06
N ALA A 424 46.01 29.61 1.32
CA ALA A 424 45.71 28.23 1.67
C ALA A 424 46.99 27.42 1.51
N ASP A 425 47.49 26.88 2.63
CA ASP A 425 48.60 25.94 2.69
C ASP A 425 48.36 24.70 1.81
N ALA A 426 49.48 24.17 1.33
CA ALA A 426 49.66 22.99 0.49
C ALA A 426 49.16 21.67 1.10
#